data_AF-A0A9D7VPZ4-F1
#
_entry.id   AF-A0A9D7VPZ4-F1
#
_cell.length_a   1.000
_cell.length_b   1.000
_cell.length_c   1.000
_cell.angle_alpha   90.00
_cell.angle_beta   90.00
_cell.angle_gamma   90.00
#
_symmetry.space_group_name_H-M   'P 1'
#
loop_
_entity.id
_entity.type
_entity.pdbx_description
1 polymer ?
#
loop_
_entity_poly.entity_id
_entity_poly.type
_entity_poly.pdbx_seq_one_letter_code
_entity_poly.pdbx_strand_id
1 'polypeptide(L)' 'AMRLLFEAEGAGAEIADALAASLRDVTKLGGQVERMEMGSLPNDGKVISDERNYES' A
#
# COMPACT_ATOMS: atom_id res chain seq x y z
N ALA A 1 10.10 -13.89 1.77
CA ALA A 1 10.71 -12.83 0.95
C ALA A 1 9.88 -11.56 1.09
N MET A 2 10.49 -10.38 1.08
CA MET A 2 9.77 -9.09 1.21
C MET A 2 8.98 -8.78 -0.07
N ARG A 3 7.74 -8.31 0.08
CA ARG A 3 6.85 -7.88 -1.03
C ARG A 3 6.24 -6.52 -0.70
N LEU A 4 6.17 -5.65 -1.70
CA LEU A 4 5.38 -4.41 -1.67
C LEU A 4 4.28 -4.54 -2.72
N LEU A 5 3.03 -4.50 -2.27
CA LEU A 5 1.86 -4.50 -3.12
C LEU A 5 1.34 -3.07 -3.20
N PHE A 6 0.95 -2.62 -4.39
CA PHE A 6 0.42 -1.27 -4.55
C PHE A 6 -0.73 -1.23 -5.55
N GLU A 7 -1.57 -0.21 -5.39
CA GLU A 7 -2.64 0.14 -6.30
C GLU A 7 -2.41 1.56 -6.80
N ALA A 8 -2.68 1.82 -8.07
CA ALA A 8 -2.56 3.16 -8.65
C ALA A 8 -3.48 3.28 -9.87
N GLU A 9 -4.15 4.42 -10.00
CA GLU A 9 -4.89 4.78 -11.21
C GLU A 9 -3.92 5.40 -12.24
N GLY A 10 -4.08 5.05 -13.52
CA GLY A 10 -3.36 5.71 -14.62
C GLY A 10 -1.83 5.50 -14.68
N ALA A 11 -1.23 4.69 -13.80
CA ALA A 11 0.21 4.49 -13.80
C ALA A 11 0.70 3.66 -15.01
N GLY A 12 1.80 4.08 -15.63
CA GLY A 12 2.49 3.34 -16.69
C GLY A 12 3.29 2.15 -16.16
N ALA A 13 3.78 1.30 -17.07
CA ALA A 13 4.49 0.06 -16.71
C ALA A 13 5.77 0.27 -15.88
N GLU A 14 6.38 1.46 -15.96
CA GLU A 14 7.66 1.78 -15.29
C GLU A 14 7.54 2.04 -13.78
N ILE A 15 6.32 2.26 -13.26
CA ILE A 15 6.13 2.62 -11.85
C ILE A 15 6.61 1.53 -10.89
N ALA A 16 6.50 0.25 -11.29
CA ALA A 16 6.94 -0.87 -10.47
C ALA A 16 8.46 -0.86 -10.27
N ASP A 17 9.22 -0.51 -11.32
CA ASP A 17 10.68 -0.42 -11.26
C ASP A 17 11.14 0.77 -10.41
N ALA A 18 10.46 1.92 -10.56
CA ALA A 18 10.74 3.11 -9.74
C ALA A 18 10.46 2.85 -8.24
N LEU A 19 9.37 2.14 -7.93
CA LEU A 19 9.04 1.72 -6.57
C LEU A 19 10.05 0.71 -6.03
N ALA A 20 10.51 -0.25 -6.84
CA ALA A 20 11.51 -1.23 -6.42
C ALA A 20 12.87 -0.58 -6.11
N ALA A 21 13.30 0.39 -6.92
CA ALA A 21 14.48 1.20 -6.65
C ALA A 21 14.33 1.98 -5.33
N SER A 22 13.19 2.65 -5.15
CA SER A 22 12.89 3.44 -3.95
C SER A 22 12.84 2.58 -2.67
N LEU A 23 12.19 1.40 -2.75
CA LEU A 23 12.16 0.42 -1.66
C LEU A 23 13.57 0.08 -1.20
N ARG A 24 14.47 -0.24 -2.15
CA ARG A 24 15.86 -0.58 -1.86
C ARG A 24 16.64 0.61 -1.31
N ASP A 25 16.45 1.79 -1.85
CA ASP A 25 17.19 2.98 -1.45
C ASP A 25 16.82 3.44 -0.03
N VAL A 26 15.54 3.37 0.33
CA VAL A 26 15.06 3.82 1.65
C VAL A 26 15.24 2.74 2.71
N THR A 27 14.82 1.51 2.41
CA THR A 27 14.79 0.43 3.42
C THR A 27 16.07 -0.39 3.47
N LYS A 28 16.93 -0.28 2.44
CA LYS A 28 18.11 -1.13 2.21
C LYS A 28 17.79 -2.62 2.05
N LEU A 29 16.51 -2.97 1.86
CA LEU A 29 16.05 -4.32 1.59
C LEU A 29 15.69 -4.48 0.12
N GLY A 30 16.04 -5.63 -0.45
CA GLY A 30 15.49 -6.07 -1.73
C GLY A 30 14.13 -6.72 -1.54
N GLY A 31 13.20 -6.47 -2.45
CA GLY A 31 11.85 -7.05 -2.42
C GLY A 31 11.20 -7.03 -3.80
N GLN A 32 10.13 -7.82 -3.96
CA GLN A 32 9.31 -7.81 -5.16
C GLN A 32 8.25 -6.72 -5.05
N VAL A 33 8.01 -6.00 -6.15
CA VAL A 33 6.95 -5.00 -6.26
C VAL A 33 5.89 -5.51 -7.23
N GLU A 34 4.64 -5.51 -6.80
CA GLU A 34 3.53 -6.06 -7.58
C GLU A 34 2.35 -5.08 -7.58
N ARG A 35 1.82 -4.82 -8.78
CA ARG A 35 0.64 -3.98 -8.96
C ARG A 35 -0.61 -4.84 -8.78
N MET A 36 -1.52 -4.34 -7.97
CA MET A 36 -2.83 -4.94 -7.75
C MET A 36 -3.92 -4.14 -8.44
N GLU A 37 -5.05 -4.80 -8.69
CA GLU A 37 -6.27 -4.12 -9.15
C GLU A 37 -6.76 -3.14 -8.09
N MET A 38 -7.35 -2.02 -8.51
CA MET A 38 -7.88 -1.01 -7.58
C MET A 38 -8.91 -1.61 -6.61
N GLY A 39 -8.75 -1.34 -5.32
CA GLY A 39 -9.64 -1.81 -4.24
C GLY A 39 -9.50 -3.28 -3.87
N SER A 40 -8.47 -3.99 -4.37
CA SER A 40 -8.23 -5.40 -4.05
C SER A 40 -7.36 -5.60 -2.81
N LEU A 41 -6.58 -4.59 -2.43
CA LEU A 41 -5.81 -4.56 -1.21
C LEU A 41 -6.73 -4.38 -0.01
N PRO A 42 -6.41 -5.02 1.13
CA PRO A 42 -7.18 -4.85 2.34
C PRO A 42 -7.14 -3.38 2.79
N ASN A 43 -8.31 -2.83 3.12
CA ASN A 43 -8.40 -1.58 3.86
C ASN A 43 -8.05 -1.85 5.33
N ASP A 44 -6.78 -2.13 5.62
CA ASP A 44 -6.25 -2.48 6.96
C ASP A 44 -6.31 -1.30 7.97
N GLY A 45 -6.85 -0.15 7.54
CA GLY A 45 -7.24 0.91 8.44
C GLY A 45 -8.37 0.42 9.34
N LYS A 46 -8.07 0.15 10.61
CA LYS A 46 -9.10 -0.10 11.62
C LYS A 46 -10.04 1.11 11.64
N VAL A 47 -11.28 0.93 11.18
CA VAL A 47 -12.32 1.93 11.38
C VAL A 47 -12.52 2.06 12.89
N ILE A 48 -12.05 3.17 13.47
CA ILE A 48 -12.26 3.44 14.88
C ILE A 48 -13.67 4.03 15.00
N SER A 49 -14.63 3.19 15.38
CA SER A 49 -15.96 3.65 15.77
C SER A 49 -15.85 4.43 17.08
N ASP A 50 -16.40 5.63 17.10
CA ASP A 50 -16.59 6.39 18.33
C ASP A 50 -17.84 5.87 19.05
N GLU A 51 -17.64 5.03 20.07
CA GLU A 51 -18.71 4.38 20.85
C GLU A 51 -19.18 5.23 22.05
N ARG A 52 -18.78 6.51 22.12
CA ARG A 52 -19.21 7.38 23.23
C ARG A 52 -20.71 7.65 23.14
N ASN A 53 -21.43 7.37 24.22
CA ASN A 53 -22.84 7.77 24.37
C ASN A 53 -22.91 9.25 24.77
N TYR A 54 -23.65 10.05 23.99
CA TYR A 54 -23.88 11.48 24.21
C TYR A 54 -25.28 11.80 24.77
N GLU A 55 -26.03 10.79 25.20
CA GLU A 55 -27.31 11.02 25.88
C GLU A 55 -27.08 11.80 27.20
N SER A 56 -27.90 12.84 27.36
CA SER A 56 -27.89 13.80 28.49
C SER A 56 -28.85 13.40 29.59
#